data_AF-A0A1Z3NDE3-F1
#
_entry.id   AF-A0A1Z3NDE3-F1
#
_cell.length_a   1.000
_cell.length_b   1.000
_cell.length_c   1.000
_cell.angle_alpha   90.00
_cell.angle_beta   90.00
_cell.angle_gamma   90.00
#
_symmetry.space_group_name_H-M   'P 1'
#
loop_
_entity.id
_entity.type
_entity.pdbx_description
1 polymer ?
#
loop_
_entity_poly.entity_id
_entity_poly.type
_entity_poly.pdbx_seq_one_letter_code
_entity_poly.pdbx_strand_id
1 'polypeptide(L)'
;MLLTAFVSFLSLSATAQAAVMQVDCVGGDAQITANLIVEGRKVTGFVAAAGAGVEAFQADANGSYIFYKAGEYYTDFDLEIIEFWGISGDQSVGYKSYTDKNGKFVQTVLVNKKAVQAQCMIAKQ
;
A
#
# COMPACT_ATOMS: atom_id res chain seq x y z
N MET A 1 52.72 28.02 -7.64
CA MET A 1 52.06 26.99 -6.82
C MET A 1 50.57 27.11 -7.05
N LEU A 2 49.99 26.18 -7.82
CA LEU A 2 48.57 26.18 -8.18
C LEU A 2 47.87 25.20 -7.23
N LEU A 3 47.03 25.72 -6.32
CA LEU A 3 46.32 24.92 -5.33
C LEU A 3 44.98 24.47 -5.94
N THR A 4 44.92 23.24 -6.44
CA THR A 4 43.69 22.62 -6.95
C THR A 4 42.80 22.22 -5.77
N ALA A 5 41.69 22.94 -5.58
CA ALA A 5 40.67 22.55 -4.62
C ALA A 5 39.89 21.34 -5.14
N PHE A 6 40.09 20.18 -4.51
CA PHE A 6 39.21 19.02 -4.67
C PHE A 6 37.88 19.34 -3.97
N VAL A 7 36.85 19.66 -4.75
CA VAL A 7 35.47 19.68 -4.24
C VAL A 7 34.99 18.22 -4.23
N SER A 8 35.03 17.61 -3.05
CA SER A 8 34.44 16.30 -2.81
C SER A 8 32.92 16.43 -2.87
N PHE A 9 32.31 16.05 -4.01
CA PHE A 9 30.88 15.78 -4.09
C PHE A 9 30.60 14.51 -3.29
N LEU A 10 30.27 14.67 -2.00
CA LEU A 10 29.55 13.65 -1.24
C LEU A 10 28.18 13.48 -1.89
N SER A 11 28.06 12.50 -2.78
CA SER A 11 26.78 12.05 -3.29
C SER A 11 25.96 11.49 -2.11
N LEU A 12 24.99 12.28 -1.64
CA LEU A 12 24.01 11.84 -0.66
C LEU A 12 23.09 10.83 -1.36
N SER A 13 23.43 9.55 -1.29
CA SER A 13 22.53 8.49 -1.72
C SER A 13 21.37 8.45 -0.74
N ALA A 14 20.29 9.17 -1.04
CA ALA A 14 19.03 9.02 -0.34
C ALA A 14 18.51 7.61 -0.62
N THR A 15 18.85 6.65 0.25
CA THR A 15 18.17 5.37 0.27
C THR A 15 16.73 5.67 0.65
N ALA A 16 15.81 5.57 -0.31
CA ALA A 16 14.38 5.61 -0.03
C ALA A 16 14.11 4.50 0.99
N GLN A 17 13.92 4.87 2.25
CA GLN A 17 13.77 3.90 3.32
C GLN A 17 12.42 3.20 3.12
N ALA A 18 12.48 1.87 3.00
CA ALA A 18 11.29 1.05 2.88
C ALA A 18 10.42 1.25 4.13
N ALA A 19 9.14 1.57 3.93
CA ALA A 19 8.16 1.66 5.00
C ALA A 19 7.38 0.35 5.11
N VAL A 20 7.08 -0.09 6.33
CA VAL A 20 6.24 -1.28 6.56
C VAL A 20 4.81 -0.82 6.81
N MET A 21 3.85 -1.45 6.12
CA MET A 21 2.43 -1.19 6.28
C MET A 21 1.68 -2.48 6.56
N GLN A 22 0.77 -2.42 7.53
CA GLN A 22 -0.13 -3.52 7.87
C GLN A 22 -1.55 -3.12 7.51
N VAL A 23 -2.27 -4.03 6.85
CA VAL A 23 -3.68 -3.84 6.48
C VAL A 23 -4.46 -5.01 7.05
N ASP A 24 -5.41 -4.73 7.93
CA ASP A 24 -6.29 -5.72 8.55
C ASP A 24 -7.73 -5.36 8.22
N CYS A 25 -8.41 -6.21 7.45
CA CYS A 25 -9.81 -6.02 7.04
C CYS A 25 -10.70 -7.12 7.63
N VAL A 26 -11.87 -6.73 8.12
CA VAL A 26 -12.94 -7.64 8.55
C VAL A 26 -14.23 -7.23 7.85
N GLY A 27 -14.88 -8.15 7.14
CA GLY A 27 -16.07 -7.86 6.36
C GLY A 27 -16.94 -9.07 6.07
N GLY A 28 -18.21 -9.03 6.48
CA GLY A 28 -19.07 -10.22 6.50
C GLY A 28 -18.46 -11.26 7.44
N ASP A 29 -17.99 -12.38 6.85
CA ASP A 29 -17.24 -13.43 7.54
C ASP A 29 -15.81 -13.60 6.99
N ALA A 30 -15.34 -12.68 6.14
CA ALA A 30 -13.98 -12.71 5.59
C ALA A 30 -13.02 -11.89 6.46
N GLN A 31 -11.86 -12.47 6.76
CA GLN A 31 -10.73 -11.79 7.35
C GLN A 31 -9.59 -11.74 6.34
N ILE A 32 -9.01 -10.55 6.15
CA ILE A 32 -7.87 -10.32 5.26
C ILE A 32 -6.80 -9.59 6.06
N THR A 33 -5.58 -10.10 6.02
CA THR A 33 -4.42 -9.48 6.67
C THR A 33 -3.29 -9.36 5.67
N ALA A 34 -2.68 -8.19 5.55
CA ALA A 34 -1.54 -7.99 4.68
C ALA A 34 -0.38 -7.30 5.42
N ASN A 35 0.83 -7.81 5.22
CA ASN A 35 2.07 -7.18 5.65
C ASN A 35 2.80 -6.73 4.38
N LEU A 36 2.94 -5.42 4.23
CA LEU A 36 3.39 -4.76 3.01
C LEU A 36 4.66 -3.98 3.27
N ILE A 37 5.53 -3.96 2.27
CA ILE A 37 6.73 -3.16 2.19
C ILE A 37 6.50 -2.15 1.06
N VAL A 38 6.66 -0.87 1.39
CA VAL A 38 6.49 0.25 0.48
C VAL A 38 7.84 0.86 0.19
N GLU A 39 8.29 0.75 -1.07
CA GLU A 39 9.55 1.30 -1.56
C GLU A 39 9.25 2.26 -2.71
N GLY A 40 9.23 3.57 -2.40
CA GLY A 40 8.81 4.59 -3.35
C GLY A 40 7.36 4.38 -3.78
N ARG A 41 7.14 4.04 -5.06
CA ARG A 41 5.80 3.78 -5.62
C ARG A 41 5.41 2.31 -5.67
N LYS A 42 6.31 1.41 -5.27
CA LYS A 42 6.10 -0.03 -5.33
C LYS A 42 5.61 -0.55 -3.99
N VAL A 43 4.61 -1.43 -4.03
CA VAL A 43 4.16 -2.21 -2.87
C VAL A 43 4.47 -3.67 -3.15
N THR A 44 5.16 -4.32 -2.22
CA THR A 44 5.37 -5.77 -2.20
C THR A 44 5.05 -6.32 -0.83
N GLY A 45 4.86 -7.61 -0.68
CA GLY A 45 4.75 -8.22 0.64
C GLY A 45 3.91 -9.48 0.57
N PHE A 46 3.07 -9.66 1.57
CA PHE A 46 2.28 -10.87 1.73
C PHE A 46 0.86 -10.56 2.17
N VAL A 47 -0.09 -11.33 1.66
CA VAL A 47 -1.49 -11.28 2.08
C VAL A 47 -2.00 -12.67 2.41
N ALA A 48 -2.80 -12.74 3.47
CA ALA A 48 -3.59 -13.90 3.83
C ALA A 48 -5.06 -13.53 3.86
N ALA A 49 -5.93 -14.47 3.49
CA ALA A 49 -7.35 -14.31 3.66
C ALA A 49 -8.03 -15.65 3.93
N ALA A 50 -9.15 -15.59 4.66
CA ALA A 50 -10.01 -16.74 4.94
C ALA A 50 -11.45 -16.26 5.22
N GLY A 51 -12.45 -17.10 4.94
CA GLY A 51 -13.83 -16.87 5.38
C GLY A 51 -14.88 -17.05 4.29
N ALA A 52 -16.04 -16.41 4.42
CA ALA A 52 -17.13 -16.61 3.47
C ALA A 52 -16.71 -16.23 2.03
N GLY A 53 -16.75 -17.23 1.14
CA GLY A 53 -16.47 -17.05 -0.29
C GLY A 53 -14.99 -17.18 -0.68
N VAL A 54 -14.08 -17.49 0.26
CA VAL A 54 -12.68 -17.81 -0.03
C VAL A 54 -12.12 -18.81 0.99
N GLU A 55 -11.45 -19.85 0.51
CA GLU A 55 -10.73 -20.77 1.41
C GLU A 55 -9.52 -20.04 2.01
N ALA A 56 -9.01 -20.57 3.11
CA ALA A 56 -7.82 -20.01 3.73
C ALA A 56 -6.64 -20.10 2.76
N PHE A 57 -6.11 -18.95 2.35
CA PHE A 57 -4.96 -18.89 1.48
C PHE A 57 -4.00 -17.78 1.87
N GLN A 58 -2.82 -17.90 1.28
CA GLN A 58 -1.66 -17.07 1.48
C GLN A 58 -1.01 -16.84 0.12
N ALA A 59 -0.62 -15.59 -0.17
CA ALA A 59 -0.06 -15.20 -1.45
C ALA A 59 0.87 -13.99 -1.33
N ASP A 60 1.81 -13.88 -2.27
CA ASP A 60 2.58 -12.65 -2.44
C ASP A 60 1.64 -11.49 -2.81
N ALA A 61 1.81 -10.36 -2.12
CA ALA A 61 1.11 -9.13 -2.41
C ALA A 61 1.97 -8.25 -3.31
N ASN A 62 1.39 -7.74 -4.40
CA ASN A 62 2.05 -6.81 -5.31
C ASN A 62 1.13 -5.65 -5.64
N GLY A 63 1.68 -4.44 -5.74
CA GLY A 63 0.87 -3.27 -5.96
C GLY A 63 1.64 -1.96 -6.07
N SER A 64 0.92 -0.87 -5.82
CA SER A 64 1.42 0.49 -5.98
C SER A 64 1.01 1.38 -4.82
N TYR A 65 1.89 2.34 -4.51
CA TYR A 65 1.68 3.39 -3.52
C TYR A 65 1.91 4.74 -4.17
N ILE A 66 1.02 5.70 -3.90
CA ILE A 66 1.16 7.07 -4.36
C ILE A 66 0.86 7.99 -3.19
N PHE A 67 1.76 8.93 -2.93
CA PHE A 67 1.58 9.93 -1.89
C PHE A 67 1.91 11.32 -2.44
N TYR A 68 0.92 12.22 -2.35
CA TYR A 68 1.04 13.63 -2.64
C TYR A 68 0.72 14.40 -1.36
N LYS A 69 1.71 15.10 -0.81
CA LYS A 69 1.44 16.05 0.28
C LYS A 69 0.63 17.22 -0.26
N ALA A 70 -0.14 17.87 0.61
CA ALA A 70 -0.71 19.18 0.38
C ALA A 70 0.41 20.11 -0.13
N GLY A 71 0.25 20.57 -1.38
CA GLY A 71 1.30 21.02 -2.28
C GLY A 71 1.25 20.28 -3.64
N GLU A 72 2.02 20.73 -4.63
CA GLU A 72 2.21 20.23 -6.01
C GLU A 72 0.99 19.87 -6.90
N TYR A 73 -0.06 19.22 -6.38
CA TYR A 73 -1.30 18.89 -7.10
C TYR A 73 -2.58 19.06 -6.24
N TYR A 74 -2.47 19.14 -4.91
CA TYR A 74 -3.62 19.30 -3.99
C TYR A 74 -3.37 20.45 -3.02
N THR A 75 -4.35 21.32 -2.80
CA THR A 75 -4.22 22.50 -1.93
C THR A 75 -4.67 22.27 -0.50
N ASP A 76 -5.62 21.35 -0.30
CA ASP A 76 -6.40 21.28 0.96
C ASP A 76 -6.31 19.92 1.66
N PHE A 77 -5.63 18.94 1.07
CA PHE A 77 -5.45 17.61 1.67
C PHE A 77 -4.27 16.86 1.06
N ASP A 78 -3.76 15.88 1.83
CA ASP A 78 -2.79 14.90 1.33
C ASP A 78 -3.53 13.79 0.58
N LEU A 79 -3.17 13.54 -0.67
CA LEU A 79 -3.65 12.37 -1.41
C LEU A 79 -2.72 11.18 -1.14
N GLU A 80 -3.27 10.16 -0.51
CA GLU A 80 -2.64 8.87 -0.38
C GLU A 80 -3.46 7.82 -1.13
N ILE A 81 -2.81 7.02 -1.96
CA ILE A 81 -3.39 5.87 -2.63
C ILE A 81 -2.51 4.67 -2.34
N ILE A 82 -3.11 3.61 -1.82
CA ILE A 82 -2.50 2.29 -1.79
C ILE A 82 -3.40 1.30 -2.51
N GLU A 83 -2.78 0.47 -3.34
CA GLU A 83 -3.45 -0.62 -4.03
C GLU A 83 -2.55 -1.85 -4.02
N PHE A 84 -3.10 -3.03 -3.71
CA PHE A 84 -2.38 -4.30 -3.79
C PHE A 84 -3.30 -5.46 -4.20
N TRP A 85 -2.68 -6.51 -4.72
CA TRP A 85 -3.31 -7.75 -5.12
C TRP A 85 -2.50 -8.96 -4.66
N GLY A 86 -3.18 -10.02 -4.24
CA GLY A 86 -2.60 -11.34 -4.02
C GLY A 86 -3.47 -12.43 -4.63
N ILE A 87 -2.84 -13.45 -5.20
CA ILE A 87 -3.50 -14.52 -5.96
C ILE A 87 -2.90 -15.86 -5.55
N SER A 88 -3.74 -16.85 -5.26
CA SER A 88 -3.34 -18.23 -5.00
C SER A 88 -4.31 -19.20 -5.68
N GLY A 89 -3.83 -19.90 -6.71
CA GLY A 89 -4.71 -20.71 -7.57
C GLY A 89 -5.85 -19.88 -8.16
N ASP A 90 -7.08 -20.32 -7.94
CA ASP A 90 -8.29 -19.61 -8.39
C ASP A 90 -8.75 -18.50 -7.42
N GLN A 91 -8.05 -18.32 -6.30
CA GLN A 91 -8.42 -17.36 -5.27
C GLN A 91 -7.65 -16.04 -5.41
N SER A 92 -8.33 -14.93 -5.16
CA SER A 92 -7.70 -13.62 -5.19
C SER A 92 -8.24 -12.66 -4.14
N VAL A 93 -7.36 -11.80 -3.67
CA VAL A 93 -7.70 -10.61 -2.88
C VAL A 93 -7.15 -9.38 -3.59
N GLY A 94 -7.99 -8.36 -3.68
CA GLY A 94 -7.63 -7.03 -4.12
C GLY A 94 -8.00 -6.01 -3.06
N TYR A 95 -7.15 -5.02 -2.86
CA TYR A 95 -7.39 -3.94 -1.93
C TYR A 95 -7.01 -2.62 -2.58
N LYS A 96 -7.84 -1.60 -2.38
CA LYS A 96 -7.52 -0.23 -2.72
C LYS A 96 -8.09 0.71 -1.67
N SER A 97 -7.27 1.63 -1.17
CA SER A 97 -7.77 2.77 -0.40
C SER A 97 -7.17 4.07 -0.89
N TYR A 98 -7.97 5.12 -0.79
CA TYR A 98 -7.54 6.48 -1.06
C TYR A 98 -8.35 7.50 -0.28
N THR A 99 -7.79 8.69 -0.09
CA THR A 99 -8.52 9.86 0.42
C THR A 99 -9.03 10.67 -0.77
N ASP A 100 -10.35 10.93 -0.84
CA ASP A 100 -10.93 11.73 -1.91
C ASP A 100 -10.70 13.24 -1.71
N LYS A 101 -11.12 14.03 -2.70
CA LYS A 101 -10.95 15.49 -2.71
C LYS A 101 -11.62 16.25 -1.55
N ASN A 102 -12.51 15.61 -0.81
CA ASN A 102 -13.20 16.18 0.34
C ASN A 102 -12.60 15.69 1.66
N GLY A 103 -11.44 15.01 1.61
CA GLY A 103 -10.84 14.37 2.77
C GLY A 103 -11.54 13.07 3.20
N LYS A 104 -12.48 12.54 2.41
CA LYS A 104 -13.19 11.30 2.77
C LYS A 104 -12.34 10.09 2.41
N PHE A 105 -12.14 9.22 3.39
CA PHE A 105 -11.51 7.93 3.16
C PHE A 105 -12.44 7.00 2.38
N VAL A 106 -11.94 6.46 1.28
CA VAL A 106 -12.62 5.50 0.41
C VAL A 106 -11.81 4.22 0.35
N GLN A 107 -12.48 3.09 0.48
CA GLN A 107 -11.87 1.78 0.48
C GLN A 107 -12.71 0.79 -0.31
N THR A 108 -12.02 -0.03 -1.09
CA THR A 108 -12.59 -1.15 -1.83
C THR A 108 -11.79 -2.40 -1.52
N VAL A 109 -12.50 -3.45 -1.13
CA VAL A 109 -11.93 -4.78 -0.92
C VAL A 109 -12.61 -5.74 -1.88
N LEU A 110 -11.81 -6.54 -2.57
CA LEU A 110 -12.24 -7.55 -3.51
C LEU A 110 -11.80 -8.92 -3.01
N VAL A 111 -12.73 -9.86 -2.94
CA VAL A 111 -12.45 -11.28 -2.71
C VAL A 111 -12.97 -12.06 -3.91
N ASN A 112 -12.10 -12.82 -4.56
CA ASN A 112 -12.41 -13.54 -5.80
C ASN A 112 -13.08 -12.62 -6.84
N LYS A 113 -12.50 -11.42 -6.99
CA LYS A 113 -12.97 -10.34 -7.89
C LYS A 113 -14.36 -9.77 -7.58
N LYS A 114 -14.93 -10.07 -6.39
CA LYS A 114 -16.22 -9.54 -5.94
C LYS A 114 -16.01 -8.53 -4.82
N ALA A 115 -16.71 -7.40 -4.90
CA ALA A 115 -16.71 -6.39 -3.84
C ALA A 115 -17.30 -6.96 -2.55
N VAL A 116 -16.58 -6.79 -1.45
CA VAL A 116 -17.03 -7.13 -0.10
C VAL A 116 -17.11 -5.86 0.73
N GLN A 117 -18.15 -5.78 1.57
CA GLN A 117 -18.20 -4.73 2.59
C GLN A 117 -17.27 -5.15 3.73
N ALA A 118 -16.17 -4.42 3.90
CA ALA A 118 -15.21 -4.64 4.95
C ALA A 118 -14.87 -3.33 5.66
N GLN A 119 -14.54 -3.44 6.94
CA GLN A 119 -13.89 -2.40 7.71
C GLN A 119 -12.42 -2.77 7.81
N CYS A 120 -11.51 -1.89 7.37
CA CYS A 120 -10.09 -2.13 7.55
C CYS A 120 -9.38 -1.08 8.40
N MET A 121 -8.39 -1.56 9.14
CA MET A 121 -7.38 -0.75 9.80
C MET A 121 -6.09 -0.78 8.98
N ILE A 122 -5.44 0.37 8.86
CA ILE A 122 -4.14 0.49 8.21
C ILE A 122 -3.17 1.05 9.24
N ALA A 123 -2.08 0.33 9.50
CA ALA A 123 -0.99 0.78 10.36
C ALA A 123 0.30 0.96 9.55
N LYS A 124 1.02 2.06 9.77
CA LYS A 124 2.36 2.29 9.19
C LYS A 124 3.37 2.25 10.33
N GLN A 125 4.45 1.50 10.14
CA GLN A 125 5.55 1.39 11.11
C GLN A 125 6.74 2.24 10.67
#